data_AF-A0A3A8S115-F1
#
_entry.id   AF-A0A3A8S115-F1
#
_cell.length_a   1.000
_cell.length_b   1.000
_cell.length_c   1.000
_cell.angle_alpha   90.00
_cell.angle_beta   90.00
_cell.angle_gamma   90.00
#
_symmetry.space_group_name_H-M   'P 1'
#
loop_
_entity.id
_entity.type
_entity.pdbx_description
1 polymer ?
#
loop_
_entity_poly.entity_id
_entity_poly.type
_entity_poly.pdbx_seq_one_letter_code
_entity_poly.pdbx_strand_id
1 'polypeptide(L)'
;MTRSPQWLDGSFENPQPILNNWERTLSDLFHSSPDNSPRMPVVVDRIDPKRFATPPEDGLRVTWLGHSSTLVEVDGHRVLTDPVWGERTSPLGWIGPKRWFPAPIALNELPPIDAVVISHDHYDHLDFATIEAMKDWDTTFVVPLGVGAHLEYWGVPANRIVELDWWERTKVKGLDIVCTPARHASGRFLQQNKTLWAGWALVGSKHRVYYSGDTGLFPAMEEIGAKLGPFDLTMIETGQYGAGWPDWHLGPEQAVLAHRLVQGRLMLPVHWGLVTLAYHGWTEPVERSLAAAKHDGVGITTPRPGQDFLAQTPPPVERWWPDRPWKTAEEAPIVASQIPPKLREGHPALPLLPVPAAVSPQAAKQATPKPQAAPSVNPPATNAPPTAPQGAGPTAATPPAAPPSADPPSPAPQGAGTKPAVPATVVTPVPSPQGTGAAVATPHE
;
A
#
# COMPACT_ATOMS: atom_id res chain seq x y z
N MET A 1 -10.70 -7.58 18.53
CA MET A 1 -12.00 -7.32 17.88
C MET A 1 -13.09 -6.86 18.86
N THR A 2 -13.77 -7.72 19.64
CA THR A 2 -14.97 -7.34 20.44
C THR A 2 -14.83 -6.24 21.51
N ARG A 3 -13.61 -5.78 21.83
CA ARG A 3 -13.37 -4.61 22.69
C ARG A 3 -13.26 -3.29 21.92
N SER A 4 -13.17 -3.35 20.60
CA SER A 4 -13.05 -2.17 19.74
C SER A 4 -14.37 -1.41 19.69
N PRO A 5 -14.36 -0.08 19.82
CA PRO A 5 -15.56 0.74 19.63
C PRO A 5 -16.16 0.61 18.22
N GLN A 6 -15.35 0.23 17.23
CA GLN A 6 -15.79 0.09 15.84
C GLN A 6 -16.32 -1.32 15.51
N TRP A 7 -16.22 -2.29 16.43
CA TRP A 7 -16.74 -3.64 16.21
C TRP A 7 -18.21 -3.73 16.63
N LEU A 8 -19.12 -3.63 15.65
CA LEU A 8 -20.57 -3.62 15.82
C LEU A 8 -21.19 -4.81 15.07
N ASP A 9 -22.10 -5.52 15.75
CA ASP A 9 -22.90 -6.65 15.22
C ASP A 9 -22.13 -7.71 14.39
N GLY A 10 -20.84 -7.90 14.70
CA GLY A 10 -19.97 -8.89 14.07
C GLY A 10 -19.17 -8.39 12.86
N SER A 11 -19.07 -7.08 12.66
CA SER A 11 -18.20 -6.43 11.67
C SER A 11 -17.59 -5.14 12.21
N PHE A 12 -16.56 -4.62 11.53
CA PHE A 12 -16.08 -3.26 11.73
C PHE A 12 -16.97 -2.25 10.98
N GLU A 13 -17.23 -1.09 11.58
CA GLU A 13 -17.99 0.00 10.96
C GLU A 13 -17.23 1.32 10.94
N ASN A 14 -17.57 2.19 10.00
CA ASN A 14 -17.01 3.54 9.92
C ASN A 14 -17.83 4.50 10.80
N PRO A 15 -17.19 5.40 11.57
CA PRO A 15 -17.89 6.45 12.31
C PRO A 15 -18.76 7.37 11.44
N GLN A 16 -18.39 7.54 10.16
CA GLN A 16 -19.21 8.22 9.15
C GLN A 16 -19.63 7.20 8.08
N PRO A 17 -20.93 7.02 7.80
CA PRO A 17 -21.41 6.12 6.74
C PRO A 17 -20.73 6.38 5.39
N ILE A 18 -20.42 5.31 4.66
CA ILE A 18 -19.80 5.38 3.33
C ILE A 18 -20.89 5.44 2.25
N LEU A 19 -20.80 6.41 1.35
CA LEU A 19 -21.66 6.52 0.17
C LEU A 19 -21.14 5.65 -0.98
N ASN A 20 -22.03 4.82 -1.52
CA ASN A 20 -21.85 4.13 -2.80
C ASN A 20 -22.94 4.58 -3.76
N ASN A 21 -22.57 5.14 -4.91
CA ASN A 21 -23.48 5.62 -5.95
C ASN A 21 -23.43 4.66 -7.15
N TRP A 22 -24.32 3.66 -7.14
CA TRP A 22 -24.33 2.60 -8.15
C TRP A 22 -24.64 3.09 -9.56
N GLU A 23 -25.53 4.07 -9.72
CA GLU A 23 -25.81 4.70 -11.01
C GLU A 23 -24.56 5.37 -11.59
N ARG A 24 -23.77 6.03 -10.72
CA ARG A 24 -22.52 6.64 -11.12
C ARG A 24 -21.43 5.61 -11.40
N THR A 25 -21.30 4.54 -10.61
CA THR A 25 -20.38 3.42 -10.88
C THR A 25 -20.66 2.76 -12.24
N LEU A 26 -21.94 2.54 -12.58
CA LEU A 26 -22.34 2.02 -13.90
C LEU A 26 -22.01 3.01 -15.03
N SER A 27 -22.23 4.31 -14.81
CA SER A 27 -21.85 5.33 -15.78
C SER A 27 -20.34 5.40 -15.98
N ASP A 28 -19.55 5.43 -14.91
CA ASP A 28 -18.09 5.54 -14.98
C ASP A 28 -17.46 4.29 -15.65
N LEU A 29 -18.08 3.10 -15.52
CA LEU A 29 -17.69 1.89 -16.27
C LEU A 29 -17.77 2.09 -17.80
N PHE A 30 -18.85 2.70 -18.31
CA PHE A 30 -18.99 3.02 -19.74
C PHE A 30 -18.09 4.18 -20.19
N HIS A 31 -17.59 5.00 -19.25
CA HIS A 31 -16.73 6.15 -19.51
C HIS A 31 -15.28 5.94 -19.03
N SER A 32 -14.85 4.68 -18.87
CA SER A 32 -13.50 4.32 -18.44
C SER A 32 -12.46 4.87 -19.42
N SER A 33 -11.38 5.41 -18.88
CA SER A 33 -10.32 6.05 -19.67
C SER A 33 -9.65 5.04 -20.60
N PRO A 34 -9.45 5.35 -21.89
CA PRO A 34 -8.65 4.52 -22.80
C PRO A 34 -7.15 4.53 -22.45
N ASP A 35 -6.75 5.34 -21.47
CA ASP A 35 -5.41 5.40 -20.88
C ASP A 35 -5.46 5.03 -19.37
N ASN A 36 -6.37 4.13 -18.95
CA ASN A 36 -6.43 3.55 -17.59
C ASN A 36 -5.27 2.58 -17.24
N SER A 37 -4.40 2.31 -18.21
CA SER A 37 -3.25 1.43 -18.11
C SER A 37 -2.16 1.90 -19.12
N PRO A 38 -0.88 1.61 -18.85
CA PRO A 38 0.22 2.07 -19.69
C PRO A 38 0.30 1.28 -21.00
N ARG A 39 0.31 1.99 -22.14
CA ARG A 39 0.48 1.40 -23.49
C ARG A 39 1.94 1.11 -23.85
N MET A 40 2.89 1.62 -23.06
CA MET A 40 4.33 1.41 -23.18
C MET A 40 4.87 1.01 -21.80
N PRO A 41 5.98 0.24 -21.71
CA PRO A 41 6.58 -0.10 -20.43
C PRO A 41 6.85 1.16 -19.58
N VAL A 42 6.47 1.11 -18.30
CA VAL A 42 6.77 2.16 -17.33
C VAL A 42 8.28 2.15 -17.04
N VAL A 43 8.88 3.34 -16.88
CA VAL A 43 10.28 3.48 -16.48
C VAL A 43 10.42 3.08 -15.01
N VAL A 44 11.29 2.11 -14.73
CA VAL A 44 11.56 1.59 -13.38
C VAL A 44 13.05 1.58 -13.14
N ASP A 45 13.49 2.13 -12.00
CA ASP A 45 14.87 2.07 -11.56
C ASP A 45 15.09 0.75 -10.82
N ARG A 46 16.04 -0.07 -11.28
CA ARG A 46 16.45 -1.27 -10.55
C ARG A 46 17.34 -0.86 -9.38
N ILE A 47 17.01 -1.34 -8.19
CA ILE A 47 17.76 -1.01 -6.98
C ILE A 47 18.99 -1.94 -6.87
N ASP A 48 20.18 -1.38 -6.69
CA ASP A 48 21.34 -2.16 -6.20
C ASP A 48 21.19 -2.32 -4.67
N PRO A 49 21.07 -3.56 -4.14
CA PRO A 49 20.93 -3.81 -2.69
C PRO A 49 22.03 -3.17 -1.83
N LYS A 50 23.23 -2.96 -2.40
CA LYS A 50 24.35 -2.29 -1.71
C LYS A 50 24.03 -0.86 -1.28
N ARG A 51 23.05 -0.20 -1.90
CA ARG A 51 22.59 1.15 -1.50
C ARG A 51 22.13 1.19 -0.04
N PHE A 52 21.58 0.09 0.46
CA PHE A 52 21.14 -0.05 1.85
C PHE A 52 22.27 -0.39 2.83
N ALA A 53 23.52 -0.57 2.37
CA ALA A 53 24.67 -0.66 3.27
C ALA A 53 25.02 0.71 3.91
N THR A 54 24.62 1.81 3.28
CA THR A 54 24.81 3.18 3.79
C THR A 54 23.47 3.73 4.29
N PRO A 55 23.33 4.07 5.58
CA PRO A 55 22.15 4.77 6.11
C PRO A 55 21.95 6.15 5.46
N PRO A 56 20.73 6.71 5.44
CA PRO A 56 20.51 8.09 5.01
C PRO A 56 21.22 9.09 5.93
N GLU A 57 21.84 10.12 5.33
CA GLU A 57 22.63 11.13 6.06
C GLU A 57 21.76 12.00 6.98
N ASP A 58 20.55 12.35 6.54
CA ASP A 58 19.58 13.11 7.33
C ASP A 58 18.85 12.23 8.36
N GLY A 59 18.74 10.92 8.10
CA GLY A 59 18.02 9.95 8.91
C GLY A 59 16.64 9.56 8.36
N LEU A 60 16.21 10.08 7.20
CA LEU A 60 14.93 9.72 6.58
C LEU A 60 15.05 9.54 5.04
N ARG A 61 15.15 8.29 4.60
CA ARG A 61 15.06 7.88 3.19
C ARG A 61 13.81 7.07 2.94
N VAL A 62 13.15 7.30 1.80
CA VAL A 62 12.06 6.45 1.32
C VAL A 62 12.34 5.99 -0.10
N THR A 63 12.14 4.69 -0.35
CA THR A 63 12.16 4.08 -1.69
C THR A 63 10.73 3.65 -2.04
N TRP A 64 10.17 4.17 -3.13
CA TRP A 64 8.84 3.78 -3.57
C TRP A 64 8.93 2.56 -4.50
N LEU A 65 8.21 1.49 -4.17
CA LEU A 65 8.29 0.20 -4.88
C LEU A 65 7.11 -0.02 -5.85
N GLY A 66 6.20 0.95 -5.93
CA GLY A 66 4.98 0.96 -6.73
C GLY A 66 3.72 0.78 -5.88
N HIS A 67 2.60 1.35 -6.34
CA HIS A 67 1.31 1.33 -5.63
C HIS A 67 1.46 1.89 -4.20
N SER A 68 1.10 1.10 -3.19
CA SER A 68 1.19 1.40 -1.75
C SER A 68 2.47 0.84 -1.08
N SER A 69 3.31 0.11 -1.82
CA SER A 69 4.53 -0.47 -1.26
C SER A 69 5.67 0.55 -1.19
N THR A 70 6.20 0.81 0.00
CA THR A 70 7.39 1.64 0.24
C THR A 70 8.33 0.99 1.24
N LEU A 71 9.63 1.18 1.03
CA LEU A 71 10.65 0.93 2.05
C LEU A 71 11.03 2.29 2.68
N VAL A 72 10.74 2.43 3.97
CA VAL A 72 11.02 3.61 4.78
C VAL A 72 12.20 3.31 5.71
N GLU A 73 13.29 4.05 5.55
CA GLU A 73 14.39 4.10 6.50
C GLU A 73 14.26 5.36 7.34
N VAL A 74 13.84 5.20 8.61
CA VAL A 74 13.53 6.30 9.53
C VAL A 74 14.29 6.12 10.85
N ASP A 75 15.19 7.06 11.16
CA ASP A 75 16.02 7.09 12.37
C ASP A 75 16.80 5.79 12.67
N GLY A 76 17.19 5.07 11.62
CA GLY A 76 17.92 3.81 11.71
C GLY A 76 17.03 2.55 11.72
N HIS A 77 15.71 2.71 11.64
CA HIS A 77 14.74 1.61 11.51
C HIS A 77 14.29 1.41 10.06
N ARG A 78 14.00 0.16 9.68
CA ARG A 78 13.47 -0.20 8.36
C ARG A 78 12.03 -0.70 8.46
N VAL A 79 11.10 0.06 7.88
CA VAL A 79 9.69 -0.29 7.79
C VAL A 79 9.29 -0.49 6.33
N LEU A 80 8.59 -1.58 6.06
CA LEU A 80 7.99 -1.85 4.76
C LEU A 80 6.47 -1.66 4.86
N THR A 81 5.89 -0.78 4.04
CA THR A 81 4.43 -0.59 3.96
C THR A 81 3.84 -1.55 2.93
N ASP A 82 2.69 -2.14 3.25
CA ASP A 82 1.74 -2.81 2.35
C ASP A 82 2.43 -3.53 1.17
N PRO A 83 3.23 -4.58 1.46
CA PRO A 83 4.20 -5.10 0.52
C PRO A 83 3.55 -6.07 -0.47
N VAL A 84 3.66 -5.76 -1.76
CA VAL A 84 3.12 -6.57 -2.86
C VAL A 84 4.22 -6.89 -3.88
N TRP A 85 4.76 -8.10 -3.80
CA TRP A 85 5.65 -8.71 -4.81
C TRP A 85 4.92 -9.63 -5.78
N GLY A 86 3.74 -10.16 -5.42
CA GLY A 86 2.89 -10.97 -6.30
C GLY A 86 2.64 -10.34 -7.66
N GLU A 87 2.45 -11.18 -8.69
CA GLU A 87 2.18 -10.72 -10.07
C GLU A 87 0.79 -10.08 -10.20
N ARG A 88 -0.17 -10.51 -9.37
CA ARG A 88 -1.56 -10.07 -9.39
C ARG A 88 -2.09 -9.75 -8.00
N THR A 89 -2.93 -8.73 -7.93
CA THR A 89 -3.65 -8.35 -6.71
C THR A 89 -4.98 -9.10 -6.65
N SER A 90 -4.91 -10.40 -6.42
CA SER A 90 -6.03 -11.33 -6.61
C SER A 90 -5.92 -12.58 -5.73
N PRO A 91 -7.04 -13.20 -5.31
CA PRO A 91 -7.02 -14.52 -4.68
C PRO A 91 -6.57 -15.65 -5.61
N LEU A 92 -6.52 -15.41 -6.93
CA LEU A 92 -6.25 -16.41 -7.95
C LEU A 92 -5.13 -15.93 -8.88
N GLY A 93 -3.99 -16.62 -8.92
CA GLY A 93 -2.81 -16.19 -9.69
C GLY A 93 -3.00 -16.02 -11.21
N TRP A 94 -4.11 -16.50 -11.78
CA TRP A 94 -4.40 -16.45 -13.22
C TRP A 94 -5.43 -15.38 -13.64
N ILE A 95 -6.17 -14.78 -12.70
CA ILE A 95 -7.23 -13.78 -12.96
C ILE A 95 -7.10 -12.58 -12.02
N GLY A 96 -7.71 -11.45 -12.36
CA GLY A 96 -7.62 -10.21 -11.59
C GLY A 96 -6.46 -9.30 -12.04
N PRO A 97 -6.34 -8.11 -11.43
CA PRO A 97 -5.42 -7.06 -11.87
C PRO A 97 -3.97 -7.54 -11.82
N LYS A 98 -3.21 -7.28 -12.88
CA LYS A 98 -1.79 -7.64 -13.00
C LYS A 98 -0.93 -6.37 -12.95
N ARG A 99 0.17 -6.42 -12.20
CA ARG A 99 1.15 -5.32 -12.12
C ARG A 99 1.79 -5.04 -13.49
N TRP A 100 1.95 -3.75 -13.84
CA TRP A 100 2.48 -3.35 -15.15
C TRP A 100 4.00 -3.56 -15.29
N PHE A 101 4.73 -3.59 -14.16
CA PHE A 101 6.17 -3.82 -14.09
C PHE A 101 6.53 -4.69 -12.87
N PRO A 102 7.61 -5.49 -12.91
CA PRO A 102 8.04 -6.33 -11.77
C PRO A 102 8.49 -5.46 -10.58
N ALA A 103 8.56 -6.04 -9.37
CA ALA A 103 9.10 -5.32 -8.22
C ALA A 103 10.52 -4.77 -8.51
N PRO A 104 10.86 -3.52 -8.13
CA PRO A 104 12.15 -2.91 -8.47
C PRO A 104 13.39 -3.58 -7.85
N ILE A 105 13.18 -4.48 -6.90
CA ILE A 105 14.16 -5.32 -6.21
C ILE A 105 13.53 -6.69 -5.92
N ALA A 106 14.31 -7.77 -5.93
CA ALA A 106 13.81 -9.07 -5.48
C ALA A 106 13.55 -9.05 -3.96
N LEU A 107 12.53 -9.76 -3.49
CA LEU A 107 12.14 -9.72 -2.08
C LEU A 107 13.28 -10.16 -1.14
N ASN A 108 14.01 -11.22 -1.53
CA ASN A 108 15.18 -11.73 -0.81
C ASN A 108 16.46 -10.89 -0.98
N GLU A 109 16.43 -9.83 -1.80
CA GLU A 109 17.50 -8.84 -1.93
C GLU A 109 17.23 -7.57 -1.10
N LEU A 110 16.05 -7.46 -0.45
CA LEU A 110 15.80 -6.39 0.51
C LEU A 110 16.82 -6.42 1.67
N PRO A 111 17.12 -5.25 2.26
CA PRO A 111 17.84 -5.21 3.52
C PRO A 111 17.00 -5.84 4.65
N PRO A 112 17.60 -6.18 5.80
CA PRO A 112 16.84 -6.59 6.98
C PRO A 112 15.74 -5.58 7.32
N ILE A 113 14.50 -6.05 7.42
CA ILE A 113 13.30 -5.25 7.71
C ILE A 113 12.93 -5.43 9.18
N ASP A 114 12.79 -4.33 9.92
CA ASP A 114 12.44 -4.38 11.34
C ASP A 114 10.94 -4.57 11.53
N ALA A 115 10.14 -3.86 10.75
CA ALA A 115 8.69 -3.96 10.75
C ALA A 115 8.07 -4.01 9.35
N VAL A 116 7.00 -4.77 9.19
CA VAL A 116 6.01 -4.57 8.13
C VAL A 116 4.80 -3.92 8.76
N VAL A 117 4.25 -2.88 8.13
CA VAL A 117 2.90 -2.38 8.44
C VAL A 117 1.96 -2.76 7.31
N ILE A 118 0.74 -3.18 7.65
CA ILE A 118 -0.35 -3.48 6.71
C ILE A 118 -1.50 -2.53 7.01
N SER A 119 -2.02 -1.77 6.03
CA SER A 119 -3.17 -0.89 6.28
C SER A 119 -4.50 -1.63 6.42
N HIS A 120 -4.76 -2.64 5.58
CA HIS A 120 -6.01 -3.42 5.58
C HIS A 120 -5.83 -4.72 4.76
N ASP A 121 -6.88 -5.55 4.65
CA ASP A 121 -6.78 -6.89 4.08
C ASP A 121 -7.06 -6.99 2.56
N HIS A 122 -7.23 -5.91 1.80
CA HIS A 122 -7.42 -6.03 0.34
C HIS A 122 -6.19 -6.63 -0.37
N TYR A 123 -6.39 -7.21 -1.55
CA TYR A 123 -5.37 -8.02 -2.24
C TYR A 123 -4.18 -7.24 -2.80
N ASP A 124 -4.30 -5.92 -2.91
CA ASP A 124 -3.28 -4.98 -3.36
C ASP A 124 -2.56 -4.26 -2.20
N HIS A 125 -2.92 -4.61 -0.96
CA HIS A 125 -2.27 -4.12 0.27
C HIS A 125 -1.71 -5.27 1.13
N LEU A 126 -2.30 -6.46 1.04
CA LEU A 126 -1.88 -7.67 1.75
C LEU A 126 -1.70 -8.85 0.77
N ASP A 127 -0.51 -9.00 0.19
CA ASP A 127 -0.24 -10.09 -0.76
C ASP A 127 0.17 -11.39 -0.04
N PHE A 128 -0.57 -12.48 -0.32
CA PHE A 128 -0.30 -13.80 0.25
C PHE A 128 1.12 -14.28 -0.06
N ALA A 129 1.56 -14.17 -1.31
CA ALA A 129 2.86 -14.69 -1.73
C ALA A 129 4.03 -13.94 -1.07
N THR A 130 3.87 -12.63 -0.88
CA THR A 130 4.84 -11.80 -0.17
C THR A 130 4.93 -12.16 1.31
N ILE A 131 3.79 -12.25 2.01
CA ILE A 131 3.79 -12.60 3.44
C ILE A 131 4.29 -14.03 3.67
N GLU A 132 3.91 -14.99 2.82
CA GLU A 132 4.42 -16.36 2.90
C GLU A 132 5.95 -16.41 2.73
N ALA A 133 6.52 -15.63 1.81
CA ALA A 133 7.97 -15.56 1.62
C ALA A 133 8.73 -14.85 2.77
N MET A 134 8.02 -14.10 3.62
CA MET A 134 8.55 -13.40 4.81
C MET A 134 8.25 -14.13 6.14
N LYS A 135 7.60 -15.29 6.11
CA LYS A 135 7.18 -16.03 7.32
C LYS A 135 8.33 -16.59 8.18
N ASP A 136 9.54 -16.59 7.65
CA ASP A 136 10.76 -17.04 8.35
C ASP A 136 11.76 -15.90 8.65
N TRP A 137 11.40 -14.63 8.38
CA TRP A 137 12.28 -13.47 8.62
C TRP A 137 12.23 -12.97 10.08
N ASP A 138 13.29 -12.29 10.54
CA ASP A 138 13.32 -11.58 11.84
C ASP A 138 12.68 -10.18 11.74
N THR A 139 11.38 -10.17 11.43
CA THR A 139 10.59 -8.95 11.19
C THR A 139 9.31 -8.98 12.04
N THR A 140 8.90 -7.85 12.60
CA THR A 140 7.59 -7.74 13.28
C THR A 140 6.51 -7.27 12.30
N PHE A 141 5.41 -7.99 12.17
CA PHE A 141 4.24 -7.53 11.44
C PHE A 141 3.32 -6.75 12.39
N VAL A 142 3.08 -5.47 12.10
CA VAL A 142 2.14 -4.63 12.84
C VAL A 142 0.93 -4.39 11.95
N VAL A 143 -0.25 -4.81 12.41
CA VAL A 143 -1.45 -4.90 11.57
C VAL A 143 -2.70 -4.44 12.34
N PRO A 144 -3.80 -4.09 11.66
CA PRO A 144 -5.07 -3.76 12.32
C PRO A 144 -5.73 -5.02 12.90
N LEU A 145 -6.58 -4.86 13.92
CA LEU A 145 -7.35 -5.96 14.51
C LEU A 145 -8.02 -6.88 13.48
N GLY A 146 -7.79 -8.19 13.60
CA GLY A 146 -8.35 -9.23 12.72
C GLY A 146 -7.46 -9.60 11.54
N VAL A 147 -6.55 -8.71 11.09
CA VAL A 147 -5.63 -9.03 9.98
C VAL A 147 -4.57 -10.06 10.40
N GLY A 148 -4.20 -10.12 11.69
CA GLY A 148 -3.24 -11.08 12.22
C GLY A 148 -3.66 -12.53 11.99
N ALA A 149 -4.97 -12.81 12.00
CA ALA A 149 -5.50 -14.14 11.70
C ALA A 149 -5.15 -14.64 10.27
N HIS A 150 -4.99 -13.75 9.29
CA HIS A 150 -4.49 -14.13 7.97
C HIS A 150 -3.01 -14.51 8.03
N LEU A 151 -2.18 -13.69 8.69
CA LEU A 151 -0.74 -13.91 8.83
C LEU A 151 -0.44 -15.22 9.59
N GLU A 152 -1.14 -15.48 10.69
CA GLU A 152 -1.02 -16.75 11.44
C GLU A 152 -1.40 -17.96 10.58
N TYR A 153 -2.51 -17.86 9.83
CA TYR A 153 -2.94 -18.92 8.92
C TYR A 153 -1.94 -19.17 7.77
N TRP A 154 -1.20 -18.15 7.35
CA TRP A 154 -0.12 -18.26 6.36
C TRP A 154 1.23 -18.68 6.95
N GLY A 155 1.27 -18.98 8.25
CA GLY A 155 2.43 -19.55 8.94
C GLY A 155 3.38 -18.54 9.56
N VAL A 156 3.02 -17.24 9.64
CA VAL A 156 3.78 -16.27 10.43
C VAL A 156 3.61 -16.60 11.93
N PRO A 157 4.69 -16.76 12.70
CA PRO A 157 4.59 -17.02 14.14
C PRO A 157 3.87 -15.88 14.89
N ALA A 158 2.89 -16.22 15.72
CA ALA A 158 2.06 -15.26 16.44
C ALA A 158 2.86 -14.26 17.32
N ASN A 159 4.03 -14.66 17.84
CA ASN A 159 4.91 -13.77 18.59
C ASN A 159 5.62 -12.69 17.74
N ARG A 160 5.51 -12.76 16.40
CA ARG A 160 5.95 -11.72 15.46
C ARG A 160 4.81 -10.87 14.92
N ILE A 161 3.57 -11.09 15.37
CA ILE A 161 2.38 -10.35 14.93
C ILE A 161 1.91 -9.47 16.08
N VAL A 162 1.66 -8.18 15.78
CA VAL A 162 1.07 -7.22 16.71
C VAL A 162 -0.18 -6.65 16.06
N GLU A 163 -1.34 -7.08 16.54
CA GLU A 163 -2.61 -6.47 16.16
C GLU A 163 -2.89 -5.22 17.01
N LEU A 164 -3.31 -4.12 16.38
CA LEU A 164 -3.64 -2.86 17.04
C LEU A 164 -5.03 -2.34 16.62
N ASP A 165 -5.77 -1.80 17.57
CA ASP A 165 -6.94 -0.95 17.33
C ASP A 165 -6.52 0.50 17.04
N TRP A 166 -7.44 1.33 16.57
CA TRP A 166 -7.17 2.75 16.34
C TRP A 166 -6.70 3.46 17.62
N TRP A 167 -5.68 4.30 17.45
CA TRP A 167 -4.94 5.01 18.50
C TRP A 167 -4.08 4.15 19.42
N GLU A 168 -4.14 2.82 19.33
CA GLU A 168 -3.15 1.95 19.97
C GLU A 168 -1.79 2.07 19.27
N ARG A 169 -0.73 1.72 20.01
CA ARG A 169 0.64 1.80 19.54
C ARG A 169 1.46 0.62 20.04
N THR A 170 2.51 0.30 19.30
CA THR A 170 3.56 -0.63 19.72
C THR A 170 4.94 0.00 19.50
N LYS A 171 5.96 -0.57 20.14
CA LYS A 171 7.36 -0.17 19.94
C LYS A 171 8.15 -1.32 19.33
N VAL A 172 8.63 -1.16 18.10
CA VAL A 172 9.46 -2.16 17.39
C VAL A 172 10.90 -1.67 17.34
N LYS A 173 11.80 -2.36 18.05
CA LYS A 173 13.25 -2.07 18.16
C LYS A 173 13.62 -0.62 18.57
N GLY A 174 12.66 0.21 18.97
CA GLY A 174 12.85 1.62 19.35
C GLY A 174 11.78 2.54 18.76
N LEU A 175 11.39 2.29 17.50
CA LEU A 175 10.38 3.03 16.74
C LEU A 175 8.99 2.88 17.37
N ASP A 176 8.28 3.98 17.61
CA ASP A 176 6.85 3.93 17.93
C ASP A 176 6.03 3.83 16.63
N ILE A 177 5.19 2.80 16.53
CA ILE A 177 4.27 2.58 15.42
C ILE A 177 2.85 2.71 15.98
N VAL A 178 2.09 3.69 15.48
CA VAL A 178 0.74 4.02 15.95
C VAL A 178 -0.28 3.71 14.85
N CYS A 179 -1.28 2.92 15.18
CA CYS A 179 -2.43 2.63 14.32
C CYS A 179 -3.35 3.86 14.31
N THR A 180 -3.60 4.46 13.15
CA THR A 180 -4.46 5.66 13.03
C THR A 180 -5.79 5.32 12.38
N PRO A 181 -6.88 6.05 12.69
CA PRO A 181 -8.13 5.90 11.96
C PRO A 181 -7.98 6.09 10.45
N ALA A 182 -8.85 5.40 9.71
CA ALA A 182 -9.05 5.55 8.28
C ALA A 182 -10.54 5.36 7.95
N ARG A 183 -11.01 5.90 6.83
CA ARG A 183 -12.40 5.76 6.36
C ARG A 183 -12.41 4.90 5.10
N HIS A 184 -12.48 3.59 5.28
CA HIS A 184 -12.38 2.60 4.22
C HIS A 184 -13.21 1.35 4.58
N ALA A 185 -12.92 0.20 3.98
CA ALA A 185 -13.52 -1.08 4.32
C ALA A 185 -12.43 -2.18 4.38
N SER A 186 -12.84 -3.41 4.67
CA SER A 186 -11.99 -4.60 4.51
C SER A 186 -12.79 -5.70 3.80
N GLY A 187 -12.11 -6.63 3.14
CA GLY A 187 -12.74 -7.84 2.68
C GLY A 187 -11.94 -8.73 1.73
N ARG A 188 -12.16 -10.04 1.89
CA ARG A 188 -11.68 -11.09 1.00
C ARG A 188 -12.82 -12.02 0.60
N PHE A 189 -12.93 -12.28 -0.70
CA PHE A 189 -13.98 -13.11 -1.29
C PHE A 189 -15.38 -12.57 -0.96
N LEU A 190 -16.16 -13.32 -0.16
CA LEU A 190 -17.52 -12.96 0.28
C LEU A 190 -17.55 -12.33 1.68
N GLN A 191 -16.42 -12.27 2.38
CA GLN A 191 -16.32 -11.63 3.69
C GLN A 191 -15.98 -10.16 3.50
N GLN A 192 -16.68 -9.30 4.23
CA GLN A 192 -16.50 -7.85 4.25
C GLN A 192 -16.49 -7.39 5.71
N ASN A 193 -15.69 -6.37 6.00
CA ASN A 193 -15.57 -5.71 7.30
C ASN A 193 -15.31 -6.69 8.47
N LYS A 194 -14.53 -7.75 8.25
CA LYS A 194 -14.16 -8.72 9.30
C LYS A 194 -12.81 -8.42 9.96
N THR A 195 -12.00 -7.59 9.33
CA THR A 195 -10.79 -6.99 9.91
C THR A 195 -10.92 -5.47 9.93
N LEU A 196 -10.13 -4.81 10.76
CA LEU A 196 -10.02 -3.34 10.77
C LEU A 196 -9.17 -2.87 9.57
N TRP A 197 -9.31 -1.60 9.22
CA TRP A 197 -8.48 -0.85 8.26
C TRP A 197 -7.89 0.37 8.98
N ALA A 198 -6.66 0.77 8.64
CA ALA A 198 -5.94 1.82 9.36
C ALA A 198 -4.90 2.54 8.50
N GLY A 199 -4.57 3.77 8.91
CA GLY A 199 -3.29 4.40 8.57
C GLY A 199 -2.23 4.09 9.64
N TRP A 200 -0.99 4.54 9.40
CA TRP A 200 0.15 4.29 10.26
C TRP A 200 1.00 5.54 10.46
N ALA A 201 1.26 5.90 11.71
CA ALA A 201 2.29 6.87 12.06
C ALA A 201 3.54 6.14 12.56
N LEU A 202 4.67 6.36 11.89
CA LEU A 202 6.00 5.90 12.26
C LEU A 202 6.71 7.06 12.97
N VAL A 203 6.86 6.97 14.29
CA VAL A 203 7.39 8.04 15.14
C VAL A 203 8.77 7.62 15.64
N GLY A 204 9.79 8.15 14.97
CA GLY A 204 11.21 7.97 15.29
C GLY A 204 11.71 8.91 16.38
N SER A 205 13.03 8.91 16.59
CA SER A 205 13.70 9.75 17.59
C SER A 205 13.88 11.21 17.15
N LYS A 206 13.85 11.47 15.84
CA LYS A 206 13.97 12.79 15.21
C LYS A 206 12.87 13.03 14.16
N HIS A 207 12.52 12.00 13.41
CA HIS A 207 11.63 12.08 12.25
C HIS A 207 10.28 11.41 12.49
N ARG A 208 9.26 11.87 11.78
CA ARG A 208 7.93 11.25 11.77
C ARG A 208 7.41 11.08 10.35
N VAL A 209 6.93 9.88 10.04
CA VAL A 209 6.31 9.54 8.75
C VAL A 209 4.86 9.13 8.99
N TYR A 210 3.94 9.62 8.16
CA TYR A 210 2.57 9.15 8.10
C TYR A 210 2.36 8.34 6.82
N TYR A 211 1.68 7.20 6.90
CA TYR A 211 1.16 6.46 5.77
C TYR A 211 -0.35 6.35 5.92
N SER A 212 -1.13 6.76 4.91
CA SER A 212 -2.59 6.83 5.03
C SER A 212 -3.30 5.46 5.07
N GLY A 213 -2.67 4.41 4.56
CA GLY A 213 -3.43 3.29 4.01
C GLY A 213 -4.29 3.76 2.83
N ASP A 214 -5.38 3.05 2.57
CA ASP A 214 -6.49 3.57 1.76
C ASP A 214 -7.54 4.21 2.67
N THR A 215 -8.10 5.33 2.22
CA THR A 215 -9.09 6.09 2.98
C THR A 215 -9.77 7.14 2.13
N GLY A 216 -11.06 7.40 2.36
CA GLY A 216 -11.70 8.65 1.98
C GLY A 216 -11.29 9.81 2.89
N LEU A 217 -11.82 11.01 2.65
CA LEU A 217 -11.66 12.15 3.56
C LEU A 217 -12.57 11.96 4.80
N PHE A 218 -12.02 12.21 6.00
CA PHE A 218 -12.76 12.10 7.28
C PHE A 218 -12.26 13.11 8.33
N PRO A 219 -13.07 13.48 9.35
CA PRO A 219 -12.74 14.56 10.28
C PRO A 219 -11.48 14.32 11.14
N ALA A 220 -11.23 13.08 11.56
CA ALA A 220 -10.13 12.76 12.47
C ALA A 220 -8.73 12.86 11.84
N MET A 221 -8.59 13.25 10.56
CA MET A 221 -7.30 13.64 10.00
C MET A 221 -6.68 14.85 10.70
N GLU A 222 -7.48 15.84 11.12
CA GLU A 222 -7.00 16.95 11.95
C GLU A 222 -6.48 16.45 13.31
N GLU A 223 -7.14 15.44 13.88
CA GLU A 223 -6.77 14.83 15.16
C GLU A 223 -5.47 14.00 15.03
N ILE A 224 -5.26 13.30 13.90
CA ILE A 224 -4.00 12.63 13.58
C ILE A 224 -2.86 13.66 13.56
N GLY A 225 -3.04 14.78 12.84
CA GLY A 225 -2.05 15.87 12.81
C GLY A 225 -1.77 16.43 14.21
N ALA A 226 -2.80 16.81 14.95
CA ALA A 226 -2.65 17.41 16.27
C ALA A 226 -2.03 16.47 17.33
N LYS A 227 -2.23 15.14 17.23
CA LYS A 227 -1.69 14.16 18.19
C LYS A 227 -0.31 13.63 17.83
N LEU A 228 -0.02 13.49 16.54
CA LEU A 228 1.14 12.71 16.05
C LEU A 228 2.06 13.53 15.13
N GLY A 229 1.56 14.60 14.53
CA GLY A 229 2.34 15.53 13.71
C GLY A 229 3.17 16.55 14.51
N PRO A 230 3.81 17.50 13.80
CA PRO A 230 3.94 17.55 12.35
C PRO A 230 4.75 16.36 11.81
N PHE A 231 4.46 15.93 10.58
CA PHE A 231 5.19 14.85 9.91
C PHE A 231 6.20 15.40 8.90
N ASP A 232 7.39 14.82 8.86
CA ASP A 232 8.39 15.13 7.85
C ASP A 232 7.96 14.67 6.46
N LEU A 233 7.33 13.50 6.40
CA LEU A 233 6.79 12.91 5.18
C LEU A 233 5.40 12.34 5.43
N THR A 234 4.48 12.57 4.50
CA THR A 234 3.20 11.88 4.43
C THR A 234 3.11 11.11 3.12
N MET A 235 2.88 9.81 3.20
CA MET A 235 2.63 8.92 2.07
C MET A 235 1.11 8.72 1.99
N ILE A 236 0.45 9.39 1.04
CA ILE A 236 -1.01 9.49 0.99
C ILE A 236 -1.52 8.93 -0.33
N GLU A 237 -2.57 8.09 -0.26
CA GLU A 237 -3.25 7.56 -1.44
C GLU A 237 -3.83 8.68 -2.32
N THR A 238 -3.67 8.56 -3.63
CA THR A 238 -4.21 9.54 -4.60
C THR A 238 -4.92 8.89 -5.79
N GLY A 239 -4.81 7.57 -5.94
CA GLY A 239 -5.37 6.80 -7.05
C GLY A 239 -6.56 5.93 -6.67
N GLN A 240 -7.06 5.20 -7.66
CA GLN A 240 -8.21 4.28 -7.59
C GLN A 240 -9.55 4.90 -7.14
N TYR A 241 -9.67 6.23 -7.22
CA TYR A 241 -10.88 6.97 -6.89
C TYR A 241 -11.96 6.88 -7.98
N GLY A 242 -13.20 7.22 -7.61
CA GLY A 242 -14.31 7.37 -8.54
C GLY A 242 -15.50 8.05 -7.89
N ALA A 243 -16.30 8.78 -8.68
CA ALA A 243 -17.51 9.44 -8.20
C ALA A 243 -18.63 8.45 -7.79
N GLY A 244 -18.49 7.18 -8.18
CA GLY A 244 -19.30 6.05 -7.68
C GLY A 244 -18.99 5.63 -6.24
N TRP A 245 -17.81 5.95 -5.70
CA TRP A 245 -17.35 5.55 -4.36
C TRP A 245 -16.56 6.66 -3.64
N PRO A 246 -17.10 7.90 -3.55
CA PRO A 246 -16.34 9.10 -3.18
C PRO A 246 -15.86 9.15 -1.72
N ASP A 247 -16.22 8.15 -0.91
CA ASP A 247 -15.88 8.02 0.50
C ASP A 247 -14.88 6.90 0.79
N TRP A 248 -14.47 6.10 -0.21
CA TRP A 248 -13.49 5.01 -0.03
C TRP A 248 -12.05 5.47 -0.26
N HIS A 249 -11.86 6.38 -1.22
CA HIS A 249 -10.57 6.93 -1.62
C HIS A 249 -10.63 8.46 -1.61
N LEU A 250 -9.52 9.11 -1.27
CA LEU A 250 -9.39 10.56 -1.27
C LEU A 250 -9.49 11.10 -2.68
N GLY A 251 -8.73 10.51 -3.60
CA GLY A 251 -8.41 11.16 -4.85
C GLY A 251 -7.56 12.43 -4.67
N PRO A 252 -7.15 13.08 -5.77
CA PRO A 252 -5.90 13.84 -5.77
C PRO A 252 -5.95 15.16 -5.00
N GLU A 253 -7.06 15.89 -5.11
CA GLU A 253 -7.25 17.18 -4.44
C GLU A 253 -7.52 16.99 -2.94
N GLN A 254 -8.35 16.00 -2.57
CA GLN A 254 -8.61 15.69 -1.17
C GLN A 254 -7.37 15.13 -0.48
N ALA A 255 -6.47 14.46 -1.19
CA ALA A 255 -5.19 13.98 -0.65
C ALA A 255 -4.22 15.13 -0.30
N VAL A 256 -4.18 16.20 -1.10
CA VAL A 256 -3.43 17.42 -0.76
C VAL A 256 -4.04 18.13 0.45
N LEU A 257 -5.37 18.15 0.58
CA LEU A 257 -6.02 18.60 1.82
C LEU A 257 -5.66 17.70 3.01
N ALA A 258 -5.75 16.37 2.87
CA ALA A 258 -5.40 15.41 3.92
C ALA A 258 -3.97 15.61 4.42
N HIS A 259 -2.99 15.81 3.52
CA HIS A 259 -1.60 16.17 3.85
C HIS A 259 -1.52 17.40 4.79
N ARG A 260 -2.31 18.44 4.49
CA ARG A 260 -2.36 19.67 5.31
C ARG A 260 -3.03 19.42 6.67
N LEU A 261 -4.12 18.64 6.72
CA LEU A 261 -4.82 18.31 7.97
C LEU A 261 -3.96 17.49 8.92
N VAL A 262 -3.19 16.52 8.40
CA VAL A 262 -2.23 15.75 9.22
C VAL A 262 -0.93 16.52 9.52
N GLN A 263 -0.79 17.77 9.06
CA GLN A 263 0.40 18.62 9.27
C GLN A 263 1.71 18.03 8.69
N GLY A 264 1.65 17.52 7.46
CA GLY A 264 2.83 17.10 6.71
C GLY A 264 3.71 18.25 6.22
N ARG A 265 5.00 17.97 5.99
CA ARG A 265 5.97 18.88 5.34
C ARG A 265 6.19 18.54 3.86
N LEU A 266 6.33 17.26 3.54
CA LEU A 266 6.47 16.72 2.18
C LEU A 266 5.41 15.64 1.94
N MET A 267 4.79 15.64 0.76
CA MET A 267 3.82 14.64 0.32
C MET A 267 4.43 13.69 -0.72
N LEU A 268 4.29 12.39 -0.51
CA LEU A 268 4.50 11.33 -1.51
C LEU A 268 3.13 10.74 -1.90
N PRO A 269 2.66 10.95 -3.15
CA PRO A 269 1.49 10.25 -3.68
C PRO A 269 1.74 8.75 -3.82
N VAL A 270 0.89 7.93 -3.20
CA VAL A 270 0.89 6.46 -3.32
C VAL A 270 -0.46 5.95 -3.85
N HIS A 271 -0.65 4.63 -3.91
CA HIS A 271 -1.86 3.99 -4.44
C HIS A 271 -2.14 4.24 -5.94
N TRP A 272 -1.08 4.52 -6.71
CA TRP A 272 -1.15 4.71 -8.17
C TRP A 272 0.04 4.03 -8.86
N GLY A 273 0.04 4.06 -10.19
CA GLY A 273 1.25 3.75 -10.98
C GLY A 273 1.59 2.26 -11.18
N LEU A 274 0.86 1.29 -10.60
CA LEU A 274 1.21 -0.14 -10.73
C LEU A 274 0.11 -1.05 -11.31
N VAL A 275 -1.16 -0.81 -10.96
CA VAL A 275 -2.33 -1.64 -11.30
C VAL A 275 -3.55 -0.76 -11.61
N THR A 276 -4.46 -1.29 -12.43
CA THR A 276 -5.75 -0.65 -12.75
C THR A 276 -6.84 -1.22 -11.84
N LEU A 277 -7.38 -0.41 -10.92
CA LEU A 277 -8.51 -0.76 -10.06
C LEU A 277 -9.71 0.19 -10.23
N ALA A 278 -9.50 1.34 -10.89
CA ALA A 278 -10.52 2.34 -11.19
C ALA A 278 -10.57 2.73 -12.68
N TYR A 279 -11.50 3.63 -13.01
CA TYR A 279 -11.84 4.04 -14.37
C TYR A 279 -11.09 5.29 -14.88
N HIS A 280 -10.33 5.99 -14.04
CA HIS A 280 -9.55 7.18 -14.45
C HIS A 280 -8.31 6.81 -15.28
N GLY A 281 -7.64 7.80 -15.90
CA GLY A 281 -6.35 7.57 -16.56
C GLY A 281 -5.25 7.22 -15.56
N TRP A 282 -4.27 6.38 -15.89
CA TRP A 282 -3.27 5.92 -14.91
C TRP A 282 -2.31 7.03 -14.44
N THR A 283 -2.11 8.06 -15.26
CA THR A 283 -1.33 9.27 -14.94
C THR A 283 -2.15 10.38 -14.31
N GLU A 284 -3.49 10.31 -14.36
CA GLU A 284 -4.38 11.34 -13.85
C GLU A 284 -4.20 11.60 -12.32
N PRO A 285 -4.03 10.58 -11.45
CA PRO A 285 -3.78 10.79 -10.02
C PRO A 285 -2.62 11.75 -9.75
N VAL A 286 -1.46 11.51 -10.37
CA VAL A 286 -0.26 12.30 -10.09
C VAL A 286 -0.32 13.68 -10.72
N GLU A 287 -0.87 13.83 -11.94
CA GLU A 287 -1.01 15.14 -12.57
C GLU A 287 -1.95 16.06 -11.77
N ARG A 288 -3.09 15.53 -11.32
CA ARG A 288 -4.02 16.26 -10.45
C ARG A 288 -3.40 16.57 -9.09
N SER A 289 -2.67 15.64 -8.47
CA SER A 289 -1.96 15.92 -7.21
C SER A 289 -0.88 17.00 -7.37
N LEU A 290 -0.13 17.01 -8.48
CA LEU A 290 0.83 18.07 -8.77
C LEU A 290 0.14 19.43 -8.98
N ALA A 291 -1.01 19.47 -9.67
CA ALA A 291 -1.79 20.68 -9.87
C ALA A 291 -2.34 21.24 -8.53
N ALA A 292 -2.94 20.36 -7.71
CA ALA A 292 -3.47 20.71 -6.40
C ALA A 292 -2.36 21.15 -5.42
N ALA A 293 -1.23 20.43 -5.36
CA ALA A 293 -0.11 20.79 -4.50
C ALA A 293 0.50 22.14 -4.90
N LYS A 294 0.63 22.43 -6.20
CA LYS A 294 1.06 23.73 -6.70
C LYS A 294 0.10 24.86 -6.33
N HIS A 295 -1.21 24.61 -6.40
CA HIS A 295 -2.23 25.59 -6.01
C HIS A 295 -2.15 25.92 -4.51
N ASP A 296 -1.98 24.91 -3.67
CA ASP A 296 -1.99 25.04 -2.20
C ASP A 296 -0.63 25.39 -1.58
N GLY A 297 0.45 25.42 -2.36
CA GLY A 297 1.81 25.64 -1.85
C GLY A 297 2.39 24.44 -1.08
N VAL A 298 1.89 23.23 -1.36
CA VAL A 298 2.32 21.98 -0.72
C VAL A 298 3.58 21.42 -1.39
N GLY A 299 4.56 21.01 -0.58
CA GLY A 299 5.73 20.26 -1.05
C GLY A 299 5.35 18.84 -1.46
N ILE A 300 5.68 18.44 -2.68
CA ILE A 300 5.32 17.14 -3.24
C ILE A 300 6.53 16.50 -3.96
N THR A 301 6.67 15.19 -3.85
CA THR A 301 7.73 14.40 -4.52
C THR A 301 7.10 13.24 -5.31
N THR A 302 7.69 12.91 -6.46
CA THR A 302 7.16 11.89 -7.38
C THR A 302 8.31 11.00 -7.91
N PRO A 303 8.99 10.23 -7.04
CA PRO A 303 10.08 9.34 -7.45
C PRO A 303 9.61 8.35 -8.52
N ARG A 304 10.51 7.90 -9.38
CA ARG A 304 10.27 6.72 -10.23
C ARG A 304 10.06 5.47 -9.36
N PRO A 305 9.33 4.45 -9.83
CA PRO A 305 9.31 3.16 -9.15
C PRO A 305 10.75 2.63 -9.02
N GLY A 306 11.16 2.30 -7.79
CA GLY A 306 12.51 1.89 -7.42
C GLY A 306 13.48 3.03 -7.11
N GLN A 307 13.12 4.29 -7.38
CA GLN A 307 13.91 5.44 -6.97
C GLN A 307 13.64 5.77 -5.50
N ASP A 308 14.71 6.11 -4.80
CA ASP A 308 14.68 6.63 -3.43
C ASP A 308 14.98 8.12 -3.36
N PHE A 309 14.60 8.74 -2.25
CA PHE A 309 14.89 10.13 -1.94
C PHE A 309 15.10 10.34 -0.44
N LEU A 310 15.84 11.40 -0.10
CA LEU A 310 15.92 11.92 1.26
C LEU A 310 14.77 12.89 1.49
N ALA A 311 14.06 12.78 2.61
CA ALA A 311 12.86 13.59 2.83
C ALA A 311 13.15 15.06 3.15
N GLN A 312 14.31 15.38 3.74
CA GLN A 312 14.70 16.78 3.98
C GLN A 312 15.26 17.46 2.71
N THR A 313 15.76 16.68 1.76
CA THR A 313 16.34 17.16 0.49
C THR A 313 15.79 16.37 -0.71
N PRO A 314 14.47 16.43 -0.96
CA PRO A 314 13.85 15.70 -2.06
C PRO A 314 14.38 16.18 -3.42
N PRO A 315 14.51 15.28 -4.42
CA PRO A 315 14.87 15.68 -5.76
C PRO A 315 13.78 16.57 -6.38
N PRO A 316 14.11 17.36 -7.43
CA PRO A 316 13.11 18.03 -8.24
C PRO A 316 12.05 17.03 -8.77
N VAL A 317 10.80 17.50 -8.87
CA VAL A 317 9.70 16.73 -9.47
C VAL A 317 9.99 16.47 -10.95
N GLU A 318 10.13 15.20 -11.32
CA GLU A 318 10.31 14.75 -12.70
C GLU A 318 9.08 13.96 -13.18
N ARG A 319 8.57 14.31 -14.36
CA ARG A 319 7.52 13.53 -15.06
C ARG A 319 8.16 12.36 -15.79
N TRP A 320 8.23 11.22 -15.11
CA TRP A 320 8.71 9.95 -15.69
C TRP A 320 7.60 9.15 -16.39
N TRP A 321 6.35 9.58 -16.27
CA TRP A 321 5.21 9.09 -17.03
C TRP A 321 5.02 9.91 -18.32
N PRO A 322 4.41 9.33 -19.37
CA PRO A 322 4.10 10.08 -20.59
C PRO A 322 3.02 11.14 -20.35
N ASP A 323 3.09 12.24 -21.10
CA ASP A 323 1.98 13.18 -21.21
C ASP A 323 0.74 12.49 -21.80
N ARG A 324 -0.42 12.71 -21.17
CA ARG A 324 -1.70 12.05 -21.45
C ARG A 324 -2.84 13.00 -21.11
N PRO A 325 -3.95 13.01 -21.87
CA PRO A 325 -5.16 13.71 -21.45
C PRO A 325 -5.66 13.20 -20.10
N TRP A 326 -5.97 14.12 -19.20
CA TRP A 326 -6.48 13.87 -17.86
C TRP A 326 -7.56 14.91 -17.52
N LYS A 327 -8.52 14.57 -16.65
CA LYS A 327 -9.64 15.48 -16.31
C LYS A 327 -9.33 16.31 -15.08
N THR A 328 -9.62 17.60 -15.11
CA THR A 328 -9.40 18.49 -13.94
C THR A 328 -10.41 18.24 -12.80
N ALA A 329 -10.17 18.87 -11.65
CA ALA A 329 -11.09 18.85 -10.52
C ALA A 329 -12.49 19.41 -10.88
N GLU A 330 -12.55 20.38 -11.79
CA GLU A 330 -13.79 20.97 -12.29
C GLU A 330 -14.53 20.05 -13.27
N GLU A 331 -13.79 19.30 -14.10
CA GLU A 331 -14.35 18.37 -15.09
C GLU A 331 -14.79 17.02 -14.47
N ALA A 332 -14.05 16.56 -13.46
CA ALA A 332 -14.27 15.28 -12.77
C ALA A 332 -14.04 15.42 -11.25
N PRO A 333 -14.93 16.15 -10.53
CA PRO A 333 -14.80 16.37 -9.09
C PRO A 333 -14.96 15.06 -8.30
N ILE A 334 -14.07 14.87 -7.33
CA ILE A 334 -14.14 13.82 -6.31
C ILE A 334 -14.32 14.51 -4.96
N VAL A 335 -15.47 14.30 -4.32
CA VAL A 335 -15.87 15.02 -3.11
C VAL A 335 -16.51 14.04 -2.14
N ALA A 336 -15.86 13.81 -0.99
CA ALA A 336 -16.41 12.95 0.05
C ALA A 336 -17.74 13.51 0.58
N SER A 337 -18.69 12.61 0.83
CA SER A 337 -20.09 12.97 1.11
C SER A 337 -20.25 13.75 2.41
N GLN A 338 -19.49 13.35 3.44
CA GLN A 338 -19.63 13.82 4.83
C GLN A 338 -18.36 14.52 5.34
N ILE A 339 -17.96 15.59 4.66
CA ILE A 339 -16.91 16.50 5.13
C ILE A 339 -17.56 17.62 5.96
N PRO A 340 -17.08 17.90 7.19
CA PRO A 340 -17.49 19.06 7.99
C PRO A 340 -17.46 20.38 7.19
N PRO A 341 -18.45 21.27 7.31
CA PRO A 341 -18.48 22.53 6.58
C PRO A 341 -17.21 23.39 6.74
N LYS A 342 -16.60 23.40 7.93
CA LYS A 342 -15.32 24.10 8.21
C LYS A 342 -14.14 23.61 7.36
N LEU A 343 -14.15 22.33 6.97
CA LEU A 343 -13.14 21.75 6.06
C LEU A 343 -13.46 21.99 4.57
N ARG A 344 -14.65 22.54 4.27
CA ARG A 344 -15.08 23.00 2.93
C ARG A 344 -14.93 24.52 2.76
N GLU A 345 -14.91 25.28 3.86
CA GLU A 345 -14.76 26.74 3.85
C GLU A 345 -13.32 27.15 3.47
N GLY A 346 -13.18 27.98 2.42
CA GLY A 346 -11.90 28.57 2.02
C GLY A 346 -10.98 27.70 1.17
N HIS A 347 -11.43 26.55 0.66
CA HIS A 347 -10.64 25.65 -0.20
C HIS A 347 -11.14 25.65 -1.66
N PRO A 348 -10.50 26.37 -2.60
CA PRO A 348 -10.98 26.47 -3.99
C PRO A 348 -11.04 25.12 -4.74
N ALA A 349 -10.13 24.20 -4.41
CA ALA A 349 -10.06 22.86 -5.00
C ALA A 349 -11.17 21.89 -4.50
N LEU A 350 -12.01 22.31 -3.55
CA LEU A 350 -13.25 21.65 -3.20
C LEU A 350 -14.42 22.48 -3.78
N PRO A 351 -14.79 22.31 -5.06
CA PRO A 351 -15.97 22.99 -5.59
C PRO A 351 -17.19 22.64 -4.72
N LEU A 352 -17.96 23.67 -4.35
CA LEU A 352 -19.18 23.56 -3.57
C LEU A 352 -20.24 22.76 -4.34
N LEU A 353 -20.15 21.43 -4.33
CA LEU A 353 -21.26 20.58 -4.75
C LEU A 353 -22.42 20.78 -3.75
N PRO A 354 -23.66 20.93 -4.25
CA PRO A 354 -24.82 21.02 -3.37
C PRO A 354 -24.87 19.76 -2.51
N VAL A 355 -25.05 19.95 -1.20
CA VAL A 355 -25.29 18.85 -0.27
C VAL A 355 -26.48 18.04 -0.81
N PRO A 356 -26.33 16.74 -1.12
CA PRO A 356 -27.45 15.92 -1.54
C PRO A 356 -28.55 16.06 -0.47
N ALA A 357 -29.77 16.40 -0.90
CA ALA A 357 -30.88 16.55 0.03
C ALA A 357 -30.95 15.30 0.91
N ALA A 358 -30.80 15.48 2.23
CA ALA A 358 -30.64 14.38 3.15
C ALA A 358 -31.78 13.38 2.94
N VAL A 359 -31.43 12.14 2.55
CA VAL A 359 -32.42 11.09 2.35
C VAL A 359 -33.04 10.82 3.72
N SER A 360 -34.24 11.36 3.94
CA SER A 360 -34.93 11.27 5.22
C SER A 360 -34.91 9.83 5.73
N PRO A 361 -34.66 9.59 7.03
CA PRO A 361 -34.63 8.23 7.60
C PRO A 361 -35.92 7.41 7.39
N GLN A 362 -37.02 8.05 6.97
CA GLN A 362 -38.25 7.39 6.53
C GLN A 362 -38.20 6.81 5.12
N ALA A 363 -37.44 7.38 4.18
CA ALA A 363 -37.30 6.86 2.81
C ALA A 363 -36.51 5.54 2.79
N ALA A 364 -35.48 5.41 3.64
CA ALA A 364 -34.74 4.16 3.85
C ALA A 364 -35.58 3.03 4.46
N LYS A 365 -36.81 3.30 4.92
CA LYS A 365 -37.73 2.29 5.49
C LYS A 365 -38.85 1.84 4.56
N GLN A 366 -38.90 2.29 3.30
CA GLN A 366 -39.93 1.87 2.33
C GLN A 366 -39.41 1.09 1.12
N ALA A 367 -38.11 0.78 1.06
CA ALA A 367 -37.49 0.01 -0.02
C ALA A 367 -37.10 -1.43 0.38
N THR A 368 -37.89 -2.09 1.24
CA THR A 368 -37.92 -3.56 1.30
C THR A 368 -39.14 -4.06 0.52
N PRO A 369 -38.95 -4.77 -0.62
CA PRO A 369 -40.03 -5.53 -1.20
C PRO A 369 -40.49 -6.57 -0.18
N LYS A 370 -41.77 -6.59 0.19
CA LYS A 370 -42.33 -7.79 0.82
C LYS A 370 -42.07 -8.97 -0.12
N PRO A 371 -41.64 -10.14 0.37
CA PRO A 371 -41.57 -11.33 -0.46
C PRO A 371 -43.00 -11.65 -0.95
N GLN A 372 -43.25 -11.41 -2.24
CA GLN A 372 -44.44 -11.92 -2.90
C GLN A 372 -44.30 -13.45 -2.97
N ALA A 373 -45.35 -14.16 -2.59
CA ALA A 373 -45.37 -15.61 -2.67
C ALA A 373 -45.13 -16.04 -4.13
N ALA A 374 -44.18 -16.96 -4.33
CA ALA A 374 -43.92 -17.51 -5.65
C ALA A 374 -45.19 -18.20 -6.20
N PRO A 375 -45.54 -17.99 -7.48
CA PRO A 375 -46.66 -18.70 -8.09
C PRO A 375 -46.38 -20.21 -8.11
N SER A 376 -47.37 -21.00 -7.74
CA SER A 376 -47.28 -22.46 -7.70
C SER A 376 -47.06 -23.04 -9.10
N VAL A 377 -45.87 -23.60 -9.35
CA VAL A 377 -45.62 -24.44 -10.52
C VAL A 377 -45.99 -25.88 -10.17
N ASN A 378 -46.97 -26.44 -10.89
CA ASN A 378 -47.40 -27.83 -10.68
C ASN A 378 -46.27 -28.82 -11.04
N PRO A 379 -46.10 -29.92 -10.27
CA PRO A 379 -45.12 -30.95 -10.59
C PRO A 379 -45.57 -31.77 -11.81
N PRO A 380 -44.68 -32.09 -12.76
CA PRO A 380 -44.95 -33.13 -13.75
C PRO A 380 -44.94 -34.52 -13.10
N ALA A 381 -45.75 -35.42 -13.66
CA ALA A 381 -46.07 -36.71 -13.06
C ALA A 381 -44.93 -37.74 -13.10
N THR A 382 -45.06 -38.72 -12.20
CA THR A 382 -44.21 -39.91 -12.03
C THR A 382 -44.01 -40.74 -13.30
N ASN A 383 -42.83 -41.37 -13.43
CA ASN A 383 -42.73 -42.73 -13.97
C ASN A 383 -41.56 -43.50 -13.32
N ALA A 384 -41.75 -44.81 -13.17
CA ALA A 384 -40.87 -45.73 -12.43
C ALA A 384 -39.70 -46.26 -13.30
N PRO A 385 -38.67 -46.90 -12.71
CA PRO A 385 -37.39 -47.14 -13.39
C PRO A 385 -37.30 -48.52 -14.08
N PRO A 386 -36.39 -48.68 -15.06
CA PRO A 386 -35.84 -49.98 -15.44
C PRO A 386 -34.47 -50.25 -14.78
N THR A 387 -34.26 -51.53 -14.53
CA THR A 387 -33.10 -52.20 -13.92
C THR A 387 -31.75 -52.01 -14.62
N ALA A 388 -30.66 -52.13 -13.85
CA ALA A 388 -29.28 -52.19 -14.32
C ALA A 388 -28.93 -53.45 -15.14
N PRO A 389 -27.82 -53.42 -15.89
CA PRO A 389 -26.95 -54.58 -16.06
C PRO A 389 -25.58 -54.39 -15.39
N GLN A 390 -24.92 -55.51 -15.09
CA GLN A 390 -23.62 -55.59 -14.41
C GLN A 390 -22.44 -55.58 -15.39
N GLY A 391 -21.30 -55.06 -14.93
CA GLY A 391 -19.97 -55.64 -15.21
C GLY A 391 -19.16 -55.12 -16.40
N ALA A 392 -18.00 -54.52 -16.11
CA ALA A 392 -16.71 -54.84 -16.75
C ALA A 392 -15.52 -54.26 -15.96
N GLY A 393 -14.36 -54.92 -16.03
CA GLY A 393 -13.18 -54.72 -15.18
C GLY A 393 -12.43 -53.38 -15.27
N PRO A 394 -11.38 -53.20 -14.45
CA PRO A 394 -10.64 -51.95 -14.31
C PRO A 394 -9.59 -51.75 -15.43
N THR A 395 -9.30 -50.49 -15.76
CA THR A 395 -8.12 -50.11 -16.55
C THR A 395 -7.35 -48.98 -15.88
N ALA A 396 -6.02 -49.01 -16.03
CA ALA A 396 -5.07 -48.35 -15.12
C ALA A 396 -4.92 -46.83 -15.32
N ALA A 397 -4.59 -46.15 -14.23
CA ALA A 397 -4.17 -44.76 -14.26
C ALA A 397 -2.80 -44.62 -14.95
N THR A 398 -2.65 -43.59 -15.80
CA THR A 398 -1.37 -43.17 -16.37
C THR A 398 -0.92 -41.88 -15.69
N PRO A 399 0.31 -41.80 -15.12
CA PRO A 399 0.77 -40.61 -14.42
C PRO A 399 1.22 -39.48 -15.37
N PRO A 400 1.24 -38.21 -14.91
CA PRO A 400 1.69 -37.08 -15.71
C PRO A 400 3.20 -37.08 -15.94
N ALA A 401 3.63 -36.51 -17.08
CA ALA A 401 5.03 -36.46 -17.49
C ALA A 401 5.87 -35.49 -16.65
N ALA A 402 7.11 -35.89 -16.34
CA ALA A 402 8.11 -35.06 -15.68
C ALA A 402 8.83 -34.10 -16.66
N PRO A 403 9.34 -32.95 -16.20
CA PRO A 403 10.15 -32.04 -17.01
C PRO A 403 11.55 -32.63 -17.29
N PRO A 404 12.22 -32.23 -18.39
CA PRO A 404 13.54 -32.75 -18.75
C PRO A 404 14.63 -32.26 -17.79
N SER A 405 15.41 -33.21 -17.28
CA SER A 405 16.62 -33.01 -16.49
C SER A 405 17.80 -32.52 -17.34
N ALA A 406 18.52 -31.51 -16.86
CA ALA A 406 19.81 -31.11 -17.41
C ALA A 406 20.94 -31.76 -16.58
N ASP A 407 21.64 -32.73 -17.17
CA ASP A 407 22.83 -33.33 -16.55
C ASP A 407 24.11 -32.49 -16.81
N PRO A 408 25.06 -32.44 -15.85
CA PRO A 408 26.29 -31.68 -15.97
C PRO A 408 27.43 -32.49 -16.64
N PRO A 409 28.37 -31.85 -17.35
CA PRO A 409 29.57 -32.52 -17.83
C PRO A 409 30.61 -32.71 -16.71
N SER A 410 31.11 -33.94 -16.58
CA SER A 410 32.25 -34.34 -15.72
C SER A 410 33.59 -34.43 -16.52
N PRO A 411 34.76 -34.62 -15.88
CA PRO A 411 35.94 -33.79 -16.21
C PRO A 411 37.16 -34.48 -16.86
N ALA A 412 38.11 -33.64 -17.30
CA ALA A 412 39.57 -33.87 -17.39
C ALA A 412 40.07 -34.83 -18.52
N PRO A 413 41.38 -34.85 -18.92
CA PRO A 413 42.54 -34.41 -18.13
C PRO A 413 43.79 -33.78 -18.82
N GLN A 414 44.69 -33.27 -17.95
CA GLN A 414 46.18 -33.17 -18.04
C GLN A 414 46.88 -32.11 -18.94
N GLY A 415 47.89 -31.42 -18.37
CA GLY A 415 48.76 -30.45 -19.07
C GLY A 415 49.80 -29.66 -18.23
N ALA A 416 50.55 -30.31 -17.34
CA ALA A 416 51.82 -29.95 -16.65
C ALA A 416 52.43 -28.50 -16.60
N GLY A 417 52.94 -28.13 -15.40
CA GLY A 417 54.06 -27.17 -15.17
C GLY A 417 53.70 -25.67 -15.06
N THR A 418 54.33 -24.80 -14.25
CA THR A 418 55.50 -24.89 -13.33
C THR A 418 55.43 -23.82 -12.21
N LYS A 419 55.98 -24.11 -11.01
CA LYS A 419 56.37 -23.14 -9.95
C LYS A 419 57.69 -22.42 -10.33
N PRO A 420 58.19 -21.35 -9.66
CA PRO A 420 57.99 -20.88 -8.25
C PRO A 420 57.39 -19.45 -8.18
N ALA A 421 57.47 -18.59 -7.15
CA ALA A 421 58.22 -18.54 -5.87
C ALA A 421 57.48 -17.71 -4.78
N VAL A 422 58.16 -17.39 -3.65
CA VAL A 422 57.77 -16.43 -2.59
C VAL A 422 59.01 -15.63 -2.15
N PRO A 423 58.89 -14.33 -1.85
CA PRO A 423 59.35 -13.77 -0.56
C PRO A 423 58.27 -12.84 0.07
N ALA A 424 57.94 -12.90 1.36
CA ALA A 424 58.73 -12.63 2.58
C ALA A 424 58.83 -11.13 2.97
N THR A 425 57.86 -10.73 3.81
CA THR A 425 57.86 -9.76 4.93
C THR A 425 58.99 -8.73 5.10
N VAL A 426 58.60 -7.44 5.30
CA VAL A 426 59.28 -6.49 6.23
C VAL A 426 58.22 -5.67 6.99
N VAL A 427 58.49 -5.37 8.27
CA VAL A 427 57.66 -4.58 9.21
C VAL A 427 58.54 -3.45 9.80
N THR A 428 57.93 -2.46 10.48
CA THR A 428 58.48 -1.39 11.38
C THR A 428 58.67 0.01 10.76
N PRO A 429 58.70 1.10 11.57
CA PRO A 429 57.88 1.40 12.75
C PRO A 429 57.32 2.85 12.82
N VAL A 430 56.55 3.14 13.88
CA VAL A 430 55.98 4.44 14.28
C VAL A 430 57.05 5.39 14.87
N PRO A 431 56.82 6.72 14.82
CA PRO A 431 57.00 7.52 16.05
C PRO A 431 55.86 8.52 16.33
N SER A 432 55.52 8.68 17.62
CA SER A 432 54.77 9.82 18.16
C SER A 432 55.73 10.94 18.62
N PRO A 433 55.25 12.18 18.76
CA PRO A 433 55.08 12.78 20.09
C PRO A 433 53.72 13.51 20.24
N GLN A 434 53.08 13.58 21.41
CA GLN A 434 53.20 14.65 22.43
C GLN A 434 53.36 16.07 21.83
N GLY A 435 52.59 17.11 22.18
CA GLY A 435 51.50 17.27 23.16
C GLY A 435 51.28 18.76 23.45
N THR A 436 50.22 19.13 24.21
CA THR A 436 49.84 20.53 24.60
C THR A 436 49.39 21.44 23.43
N GLY A 437 48.49 22.43 23.59
CA GLY A 437 47.64 22.80 24.73
C GLY A 437 46.80 24.07 24.45
N ALA A 438 45.69 24.23 25.19
CA ALA A 438 44.99 25.49 25.51
C ALA A 438 44.47 26.49 24.42
N ALA A 439 43.14 26.64 24.43
CA ALA A 439 42.40 27.91 24.63
C ALA A 439 42.27 29.02 23.54
N VAL A 440 40.99 29.28 23.19
CA VAL A 440 40.29 30.60 23.12
C VAL A 440 40.86 31.69 22.21
N ALA A 441 40.11 32.03 21.14
CA ALA A 441 39.48 33.36 20.95
C ALA A 441 38.69 33.47 19.61
N THR A 442 37.49 34.04 19.67
CA THR A 442 36.76 34.71 18.57
C THR A 442 36.87 36.24 18.77
N PRO A 443 36.28 37.11 17.93
CA PRO A 443 36.16 37.12 16.45
C PRO A 443 36.63 38.46 15.82
N HIS A 444 36.74 38.51 14.48
CA HIS A 444 36.69 39.70 13.61
C HIS A 444 36.43 39.18 12.17
N GLU A 445 35.63 39.78 11.28
CA GLU A 445 34.79 41.00 11.31
C GLU A 445 33.34 40.69 10.89
#